data_AF-A0A0P9SZ12-F1
#
_entry.id   AF-A0A0P9SZ12-F1
#
_cell.length_a   1.000
_cell.length_b   1.000
_cell.length_c   1.000
_cell.angle_alpha   90.00
_cell.angle_beta   90.00
_cell.angle_gamma   90.00
#
_symmetry.space_group_name_H-M   'P 1'
#
loop_
_entity.id
_entity.type
_entity.pdbx_description
1 polymer ?
#
loop_
_entity_poly.entity_id
_entity_poly.type
_entity_poly.pdbx_seq_one_letter_code
_entity_poly.pdbx_strand_id
1 'polypeptide(L)'
;GEAGDGDLFGDSGNPEITLVGTSHSGKNYNFAGFLQEYMGADVLNVAFPGGGLEGSMLQYLGSEDFQKRPPKILIWEFSPLYRLDQETIYRQMMSLLDNGCEGKPAVMSASTTLKPGTNEVLVNGKNGIKDIRNGSNQIDIKFDDTSVKVLQARLWYMNGRHEDLKIEKPETSDTDGRFAFELREDEDWANQQLLALEIQGPEAGTAPQKVEAKVCKRNVFPSAATHTAQAGL
;
A
#
# COMPACT_ATOMS: atom_id res chain seq x y z
N GLY A 1 -32.78 43.36 -6.77
CA GLY A 1 -31.35 43.21 -7.05
C GLY A 1 -30.93 41.95 -6.35
N GLU A 2 -30.89 40.84 -7.08
CA GLU A 2 -30.34 39.57 -6.60
C GLU A 2 -28.81 39.70 -6.56
N ALA A 3 -28.24 39.48 -5.38
CA ALA A 3 -26.89 38.95 -5.26
C ALA A 3 -27.08 37.49 -4.89
N GLY A 4 -26.93 36.63 -5.90
CA GLY A 4 -27.04 35.19 -5.77
C GLY A 4 -26.00 34.66 -4.80
N ASP A 5 -26.51 33.83 -3.90
CA ASP A 5 -25.81 32.93 -2.99
C ASP A 5 -24.76 32.13 -3.77
N GLY A 6 -23.52 32.60 -3.72
CA GLY A 6 -22.38 32.01 -4.40
C GLY A 6 -21.81 30.85 -3.58
N ASP A 7 -22.39 29.68 -3.79
CA ASP A 7 -21.72 28.37 -3.82
C ASP A 7 -20.51 28.15 -2.87
N LEU A 8 -20.67 28.49 -1.59
CA LEU A 8 -19.72 28.12 -0.53
C LEU A 8 -20.00 26.70 0.01
N PHE A 9 -21.05 26.05 -0.51
CA PHE A 9 -21.57 24.79 0.00
C PHE A 9 -21.82 23.71 -1.08
N GLY A 10 -21.48 23.96 -2.35
CA GLY A 10 -21.46 22.94 -3.38
C GLY A 10 -20.20 22.07 -3.23
N ASP A 11 -20.38 20.80 -2.85
CA ASP A 11 -19.35 19.78 -2.56
C ASP A 11 -18.54 19.90 -1.25
N SER A 12 -18.86 20.87 -0.38
CA SER A 12 -18.08 21.29 0.81
C SER A 12 -18.12 20.34 2.03
N GLY A 13 -17.85 19.05 1.86
CA GLY A 13 -17.80 18.09 2.98
C GLY A 13 -16.41 17.56 3.31
N ASN A 14 -15.57 17.33 2.29
CA ASN A 14 -14.31 16.61 2.45
C ASN A 14 -13.20 17.27 1.64
N PRO A 15 -11.98 17.37 2.17
CA PRO A 15 -10.84 17.92 1.43
C PRO A 15 -10.58 17.13 0.14
N GLU A 16 -10.43 17.81 -0.98
CA GLU A 16 -10.05 17.20 -2.26
C GLU A 16 -8.53 17.04 -2.40
N ILE A 17 -7.78 17.62 -1.46
CA ILE A 17 -6.33 17.60 -1.40
C ILE A 17 -5.91 16.85 -0.13
N THR A 18 -5.04 15.87 -0.27
CA THR A 18 -4.43 15.18 0.86
C THR A 18 -2.92 15.40 0.88
N LEU A 19 -2.37 15.68 2.06
CA LEU A 19 -0.94 15.74 2.32
C LEU A 19 -0.50 14.50 3.09
N VAL A 20 0.36 13.70 2.47
CA VAL A 20 1.14 12.63 3.13
C VAL A 20 2.58 13.11 3.29
N GLY A 21 3.24 12.70 4.37
CA GLY A 21 4.62 13.09 4.59
C GLY A 21 5.18 12.76 5.95
N THR A 22 6.24 13.47 6.32
CA THR A 22 7.06 13.19 7.49
C THR A 22 6.70 14.09 8.69
N SER A 23 7.58 14.11 9.70
CA SER A 23 7.48 15.08 10.80
C SER A 23 7.51 16.54 10.34
N HIS A 24 8.08 16.86 9.18
CA HIS A 24 8.12 18.23 8.64
C HIS A 24 6.74 18.74 8.25
N SER A 25 5.84 17.84 7.87
CA SER A 25 4.43 18.12 7.64
C SER A 25 3.60 18.11 8.95
N GLY A 26 4.24 17.91 10.10
CA GLY A 26 3.58 17.86 11.40
C GLY A 26 3.04 19.21 11.88
N LYS A 27 2.08 19.16 12.81
CA LYS A 27 1.38 20.35 13.35
C LYS A 27 2.31 21.45 13.89
N ASN A 28 3.47 21.07 14.42
CA ASN A 28 4.45 22.02 15.00
C ASN A 28 5.04 22.99 13.97
N TYR A 29 5.03 22.65 12.67
CA TYR A 29 5.59 23.48 11.60
C TYR A 29 4.51 24.17 10.75
N ASN A 30 3.24 23.85 10.98
CA ASN A 30 2.09 24.41 10.29
C ASN A 30 2.15 24.35 8.74
N PHE A 31 2.89 23.39 8.17
CA PHE A 31 3.05 23.29 6.72
C PHE A 31 1.72 23.17 5.97
N ALA A 32 0.82 22.29 6.43
CA ALA A 32 -0.53 22.15 5.87
C ALA A 32 -1.35 23.44 5.97
N GLY A 33 -1.24 24.17 7.09
CA GLY A 33 -1.95 25.44 7.26
C GLY A 33 -1.52 26.49 6.25
N PHE A 34 -0.21 26.59 5.97
CA PHE A 34 0.29 27.47 4.91
C PHE A 34 -0.19 27.03 3.53
N LEU A 35 -0.21 25.73 3.22
CA LEU A 35 -0.80 25.24 1.96
C LEU A 35 -2.26 25.67 1.82
N GLN A 36 -3.07 25.50 2.88
CA GLN A 36 -4.47 25.93 2.88
C GLN A 36 -4.62 27.44 2.64
N GLU A 37 -3.81 28.26 3.31
CA GLU A 37 -3.83 29.72 3.17
C GLU A 37 -3.52 30.16 1.74
N TYR A 38 -2.45 29.63 1.13
CA TYR A 38 -2.00 30.06 -0.19
C TYR A 38 -2.75 29.39 -1.36
N MET A 39 -3.32 28.21 -1.15
CA MET A 39 -4.12 27.52 -2.17
C MET A 39 -5.60 27.93 -2.10
N GLY A 40 -6.06 28.48 -0.98
CA GLY A 40 -7.48 28.77 -0.75
C GLY A 40 -8.36 27.52 -0.73
N ALA A 41 -7.81 26.37 -0.33
CA ALA A 41 -8.49 25.07 -0.35
C ALA A 41 -8.12 24.24 0.88
N ASP A 42 -9.04 23.38 1.34
CA ASP A 42 -8.77 22.49 2.47
C ASP A 42 -7.77 21.38 2.11
N VAL A 43 -6.87 21.10 3.06
CA VAL A 43 -5.84 20.06 2.94
C VAL A 43 -6.00 19.07 4.09
N LEU A 44 -6.32 17.82 3.76
CA LEU A 44 -6.31 16.72 4.72
C LEU A 44 -4.86 16.33 5.00
N ASN A 45 -4.34 16.68 6.18
CA ASN A 45 -2.99 16.30 6.58
C ASN A 45 -2.97 14.96 7.32
N VAL A 46 -2.43 13.93 6.69
CA VAL A 46 -2.24 12.57 7.23
C VAL A 46 -0.76 12.22 7.43
N ALA A 47 0.11 13.23 7.44
CA ALA A 47 1.52 13.05 7.76
C ALA A 47 1.74 12.70 9.24
N PHE A 48 2.74 11.88 9.52
CA PHE A 48 3.12 11.54 10.89
C PHE A 48 4.64 11.38 11.05
N PRO A 49 5.19 11.66 12.25
CA PRO A 49 6.62 11.55 12.50
C PRO A 49 7.09 10.09 12.46
N GLY A 50 8.32 9.85 11.99
CA GLY A 50 8.92 8.51 11.95
C GLY A 50 8.40 7.58 10.86
N GLY A 51 7.51 8.05 9.97
CA GLY A 51 6.99 7.27 8.84
C GLY A 51 7.97 7.10 7.68
N GLY A 52 9.11 7.79 7.65
CA GLY A 52 10.06 7.70 6.54
C GLY A 52 9.49 8.23 5.22
N LEU A 53 9.99 7.71 4.10
CA LEU A 53 9.55 8.09 2.75
C LEU A 53 8.10 7.63 2.51
N GLU A 54 7.77 6.42 2.95
CA GLU A 54 6.63 5.65 2.50
C GLU A 54 5.52 5.48 3.55
N GLY A 55 5.81 5.61 4.84
CA GLY A 55 4.89 5.19 5.90
C GLY A 55 3.53 5.90 5.86
N SER A 56 3.53 7.23 5.78
CA SER A 56 2.29 8.02 5.65
C SER A 56 1.58 7.74 4.33
N MET A 57 2.32 7.58 3.23
CA MET A 57 1.76 7.23 1.93
C MET A 57 1.07 5.86 1.97
N LEU A 58 1.76 4.81 2.42
CA LEU A 58 1.22 3.45 2.47
C LEU A 58 0.03 3.33 3.41
N GLN A 59 0.08 3.99 4.57
CA GLN A 59 -1.04 4.01 5.50
C GLN A 59 -2.26 4.73 4.91
N TYR A 60 -2.04 5.86 4.22
CA TYR A 60 -3.12 6.57 3.55
C TYR A 60 -3.72 5.75 2.40
N LEU A 61 -2.89 5.21 1.51
CA LEU A 61 -3.35 4.36 0.41
C LEU A 61 -4.10 3.12 0.93
N GLY A 62 -3.71 2.53 2.05
CA GLY A 62 -4.44 1.41 2.67
C GLY A 62 -5.73 1.79 3.41
N SER A 63 -5.99 3.08 3.63
CA SER A 63 -7.12 3.55 4.44
C SER A 63 -8.46 3.51 3.71
N GLU A 64 -9.56 3.39 4.47
CA GLU A 64 -10.91 3.53 3.88
C GLU A 64 -11.14 4.90 3.24
N ASP A 65 -10.48 5.95 3.74
CA ASP A 65 -10.60 7.31 3.21
C ASP A 65 -10.13 7.37 1.77
N PHE A 66 -8.93 6.87 1.48
CA PHE A 66 -8.42 6.81 0.10
C PHE A 66 -9.28 5.87 -0.76
N GLN A 67 -9.64 4.69 -0.26
CA GLN A 67 -10.32 3.68 -1.07
C GLN A 67 -11.76 4.06 -1.44
N LYS A 68 -12.46 4.78 -0.57
CA LYS A 68 -13.84 5.23 -0.83
C LYS A 68 -13.87 6.61 -1.49
N ARG A 69 -12.89 7.46 -1.19
CA ARG A 69 -12.88 8.88 -1.54
C ARG A 69 -11.45 9.32 -1.88
N PRO A 70 -10.87 8.81 -2.98
CA PRO A 70 -9.51 9.19 -3.36
C PRO A 70 -9.45 10.70 -3.61
N PRO A 71 -8.36 11.38 -3.21
CA PRO A 71 -8.26 12.82 -3.37
C PRO A 71 -8.05 13.15 -4.84
N LYS A 72 -8.46 14.35 -5.26
CA LYS A 72 -8.11 14.87 -6.59
C LYS A 72 -6.63 15.21 -6.68
N ILE A 73 -6.04 15.65 -5.58
CA ILE A 73 -4.62 16.01 -5.48
C ILE A 73 -4.00 15.32 -4.27
N LEU A 74 -2.88 14.62 -4.50
CA LEU A 74 -2.06 14.05 -3.44
C LEU A 74 -0.71 14.76 -3.41
N ILE A 75 -0.44 15.44 -2.30
CA ILE A 75 0.85 16.07 -2.03
C ILE A 75 1.69 15.10 -1.20
N TRP A 76 2.88 14.74 -1.70
CA TRP A 76 3.82 13.86 -1.02
C TRP A 76 5.08 14.63 -0.63
N GLU A 77 5.23 14.88 0.68
CA GLU A 77 6.40 15.54 1.25
C GLU A 77 7.39 14.51 1.81
N PHE A 78 8.66 14.62 1.41
CA PHE A 78 9.74 13.81 1.97
C PHE A 78 11.10 14.51 1.80
N SER A 79 12.08 14.08 2.58
CA SER A 79 13.47 14.58 2.49
C SER A 79 14.17 14.08 1.22
N PRO A 80 14.97 14.92 0.53
CA PRO A 80 15.75 14.50 -0.63
C PRO A 80 16.85 13.48 -0.29
N LEU A 81 17.08 13.18 1.00
CA LEU A 81 18.04 12.17 1.46
C LEU A 81 17.52 10.73 1.32
N TYR A 82 16.22 10.54 1.08
CA TYR A 82 15.66 9.21 0.89
C TYR A 82 16.00 8.66 -0.50
N ARG A 83 16.30 7.36 -0.54
CA ARG A 83 16.46 6.62 -1.78
C ARG A 83 15.11 6.36 -2.42
N LEU A 84 14.94 6.83 -3.66
CA LEU A 84 13.74 6.67 -4.45
C LEU A 84 13.74 5.43 -5.35
N ASP A 85 14.76 4.57 -5.26
CA ASP A 85 14.92 3.36 -6.09
C ASP A 85 14.57 2.08 -5.31
N GLN A 86 13.80 2.18 -4.23
CA GLN A 86 13.40 1.06 -3.38
C GLN A 86 12.16 0.36 -3.94
N GLU A 87 12.36 -0.68 -4.73
CA GLU A 87 11.28 -1.40 -5.44
C GLU A 87 10.14 -1.88 -4.53
N THR A 88 10.45 -2.42 -3.34
CA THR A 88 9.45 -2.92 -2.38
C THR A 88 8.45 -1.85 -1.94
N ILE A 89 8.86 -0.59 -1.90
CA ILE A 89 7.97 0.53 -1.56
C ILE A 89 6.94 0.71 -2.67
N TYR A 90 7.40 0.79 -3.92
CA TYR A 90 6.50 0.98 -5.07
C TYR A 90 5.59 -0.22 -5.29
N ARG A 91 6.08 -1.45 -5.09
CA ARG A 91 5.24 -2.65 -5.18
C ARG A 91 4.06 -2.61 -4.21
N GLN A 92 4.25 -2.05 -3.02
CA GLN A 92 3.16 -1.83 -2.06
C GLN A 92 2.23 -0.70 -2.49
N MET A 93 2.79 0.46 -2.86
CA MET A 93 1.99 1.61 -3.31
C MET A 93 1.10 1.24 -4.51
N MET A 94 1.67 0.60 -5.54
CA MET A 94 0.96 0.21 -6.75
C MET A 94 -0.16 -0.79 -6.44
N SER A 95 0.06 -1.75 -5.54
CA SER A 95 -0.97 -2.68 -5.09
C SER A 95 -2.12 -1.95 -4.38
N LEU A 96 -1.82 -0.99 -3.50
CA LEU A 96 -2.80 -0.27 -2.70
C LEU A 96 -3.59 0.81 -3.47
N LEU A 97 -3.13 1.25 -4.64
CA LEU A 97 -3.87 2.23 -5.46
C LEU A 97 -5.30 1.79 -5.85
N ASP A 98 -5.56 0.48 -5.87
CA ASP A 98 -6.90 -0.11 -6.05
C ASP A 98 -7.13 -1.22 -5.00
N ASN A 99 -6.91 -0.85 -3.75
CA ASN A 99 -7.16 -1.64 -2.54
C ASN A 99 -6.58 -3.07 -2.51
N GLY A 100 -5.42 -3.34 -3.10
CA GLY A 100 -4.83 -4.68 -3.07
C GLY A 100 -5.78 -5.72 -3.65
N CYS A 101 -6.06 -6.79 -2.90
CA CYS A 101 -7.02 -7.84 -3.32
C CYS A 101 -8.42 -7.69 -2.74
N GLU A 102 -8.71 -6.62 -2.00
CA GLU A 102 -10.06 -6.38 -1.46
C GLU A 102 -11.06 -6.12 -2.61
N GLY A 103 -12.22 -6.77 -2.54
CA GLY A 103 -13.25 -6.70 -3.58
C GLY A 103 -12.90 -7.41 -4.90
N LYS A 104 -11.68 -7.95 -5.06
CA LYS A 104 -11.24 -8.65 -6.28
C LYS A 104 -11.44 -10.16 -6.18
N PRO A 105 -11.74 -10.85 -7.30
CA PRO A 105 -11.72 -12.30 -7.35
C PRO A 105 -10.33 -12.84 -7.01
N ALA A 106 -10.24 -13.68 -5.97
CA ALA A 106 -9.01 -14.36 -5.63
C ALA A 106 -8.72 -15.47 -6.66
N VAL A 107 -7.52 -15.46 -7.22
CA VAL A 107 -6.97 -16.59 -7.99
C VAL A 107 -6.62 -17.74 -7.05
N MET A 108 -6.10 -17.40 -5.88
CA MET A 108 -5.85 -18.31 -4.77
C MET A 108 -6.04 -17.58 -3.44
N SER A 109 -6.45 -18.32 -2.40
CA SER A 109 -6.52 -17.82 -1.04
C SER A 109 -6.30 -18.94 -0.04
N ALA A 110 -5.76 -18.60 1.13
CA ALA A 110 -5.65 -19.50 2.27
C ALA A 110 -5.76 -18.71 3.57
N SER A 111 -6.31 -19.35 4.60
CA SER A 111 -6.26 -18.85 5.97
C SER A 111 -5.67 -19.93 6.87
N THR A 112 -4.74 -19.55 7.74
CA THR A 112 -4.04 -20.48 8.63
C THR A 112 -3.57 -19.77 9.90
N THR A 113 -3.21 -20.55 10.91
CA THR A 113 -2.55 -20.07 12.12
C THR A 113 -1.05 -20.34 12.01
N LEU A 114 -0.26 -19.28 12.03
CA LEU A 114 1.19 -19.32 12.00
C LEU A 114 1.74 -19.84 13.33
N LYS A 115 2.62 -20.83 13.24
CA LYS A 115 3.42 -21.36 14.35
C LYS A 115 4.82 -20.74 14.31
N PRO A 116 5.59 -20.78 15.42
CA PRO A 116 6.98 -20.35 15.37
C PRO A 116 7.78 -21.07 14.27
N GLY A 117 8.56 -20.32 13.50
CA GLY A 117 9.31 -20.82 12.34
C GLY A 117 8.61 -20.57 11.00
N THR A 118 9.04 -21.26 9.95
CA THR A 118 8.52 -21.10 8.60
C THR A 118 7.20 -21.86 8.43
N ASN A 119 6.18 -21.20 7.91
CA ASN A 119 4.87 -21.81 7.64
C ASN A 119 4.56 -21.73 6.15
N GLU A 120 4.21 -22.85 5.54
CA GLU A 120 3.66 -22.91 4.18
C GLU A 120 2.20 -22.44 4.20
N VAL A 121 1.91 -21.29 3.58
CA VAL A 121 0.58 -20.65 3.60
C VAL A 121 -0.19 -20.92 2.31
N LEU A 122 0.44 -20.76 1.15
CA LEU A 122 -0.16 -21.04 -0.16
C LEU A 122 0.72 -22.01 -0.95
N VAL A 123 0.10 -22.98 -1.63
CA VAL A 123 0.78 -23.85 -2.60
C VAL A 123 -0.07 -24.02 -3.85
N ASN A 124 0.44 -23.51 -4.96
CA ASN A 124 -0.13 -23.62 -6.28
C ASN A 124 0.11 -25.03 -6.82
N GLY A 125 -0.96 -25.80 -7.01
CA GLY A 125 -0.90 -27.21 -7.41
C GLY A 125 -1.75 -28.15 -6.55
N LYS A 126 -2.09 -27.76 -5.30
CA LYS A 126 -2.96 -28.58 -4.42
C LYS A 126 -4.33 -28.88 -5.05
N ASN A 127 -4.88 -27.92 -5.81
CA ASN A 127 -6.16 -28.02 -6.53
C ASN A 127 -6.01 -27.69 -8.03
N GLY A 128 -4.95 -28.22 -8.64
CA GLY A 128 -4.53 -27.87 -10.00
C GLY A 128 -3.68 -26.61 -10.04
N ILE A 129 -2.90 -26.47 -11.12
CA ILE A 129 -1.99 -25.34 -11.32
C ILE A 129 -2.79 -24.14 -11.83
N LYS A 130 -2.67 -23.00 -11.15
CA LYS A 130 -3.23 -21.70 -11.53
C LYS A 130 -2.19 -20.86 -12.25
N ASP A 131 -2.59 -20.10 -13.27
CA ASP A 131 -1.72 -19.13 -13.96
C ASP A 131 -1.53 -17.88 -13.10
N ILE A 132 -0.39 -17.83 -12.41
CA ILE A 132 -0.01 -16.81 -11.44
C ILE A 132 1.39 -16.33 -11.83
N ARG A 133 1.49 -15.65 -12.98
CA ARG A 133 2.70 -14.94 -13.38
C ARG A 133 2.87 -13.63 -12.62
N ASN A 134 4.08 -13.31 -12.18
CA ASN A 134 4.37 -12.09 -11.43
C ASN A 134 3.80 -10.84 -12.10
N GLY A 135 4.09 -10.67 -13.39
CA GLY A 135 3.70 -9.55 -14.25
C GLY A 135 2.20 -9.21 -14.30
N SER A 136 1.34 -10.03 -13.71
CA SER A 136 -0.11 -9.89 -13.76
C SER A 136 -0.82 -10.17 -12.44
N ASN A 137 -0.09 -10.43 -11.35
CA ASN A 137 -0.69 -10.77 -10.07
C ASN A 137 0.00 -10.04 -8.91
N GLN A 138 -0.76 -9.90 -7.83
CA GLN A 138 -0.32 -9.30 -6.58
C GLN A 138 -0.79 -10.15 -5.40
N ILE A 139 -0.20 -9.89 -4.23
CA ILE A 139 -0.51 -10.59 -3.00
C ILE A 139 -1.05 -9.59 -1.96
N ASP A 140 -2.01 -10.05 -1.16
CA ASP A 140 -2.57 -9.35 -0.02
C ASP A 140 -2.62 -10.29 1.19
N ILE A 141 -1.97 -9.90 2.28
CA ILE A 141 -1.81 -10.70 3.48
C ILE A 141 -2.37 -9.91 4.66
N LYS A 142 -3.32 -10.48 5.38
CA LYS A 142 -3.99 -9.85 6.51
C LYS A 142 -3.83 -10.71 7.75
N PHE A 143 -3.20 -10.14 8.78
CA PHE A 143 -3.15 -10.73 10.10
C PHE A 143 -4.42 -10.33 10.88
N ASP A 144 -4.95 -11.25 11.69
CA ASP A 144 -6.05 -10.94 12.62
C ASP A 144 -5.56 -9.95 13.72
N ASP A 145 -4.28 -10.04 14.09
CA ASP A 145 -3.62 -9.11 15.00
C ASP A 145 -3.10 -7.89 14.22
N THR A 146 -3.76 -6.76 14.42
CA THR A 146 -3.44 -5.52 13.71
C THR A 146 -2.13 -4.86 14.16
N SER A 147 -1.57 -5.32 15.29
CA SER A 147 -0.28 -4.83 15.82
C SER A 147 0.94 -5.43 15.10
N VAL A 148 0.75 -6.40 14.20
CA VAL A 148 1.84 -6.97 13.41
C VAL A 148 2.41 -5.94 12.44
N LYS A 149 3.67 -5.55 12.65
CA LYS A 149 4.39 -4.55 11.85
C LYS A 149 5.40 -5.12 10.87
N VAL A 150 5.75 -6.40 11.00
CA VAL A 150 6.78 -7.03 10.16
C VAL A 150 6.20 -8.25 9.47
N LEU A 151 6.28 -8.26 8.15
CA LEU A 151 6.07 -9.44 7.32
C LEU A 151 7.43 -9.92 6.83
N GLN A 152 7.76 -11.19 7.12
CA GLN A 152 8.87 -11.90 6.49
C GLN A 152 8.29 -13.07 5.70
N ALA A 153 8.47 -13.04 4.39
CA ALA A 153 7.90 -14.01 3.48
C ALA A 153 8.95 -14.54 2.49
N ARG A 154 8.75 -15.78 2.05
CA ARG A 154 9.48 -16.38 0.94
C ARG A 154 8.49 -16.81 -0.13
N LEU A 155 8.70 -16.34 -1.36
CA LEU A 155 7.92 -16.71 -2.51
C LEU A 155 8.72 -17.68 -3.36
N TRP A 156 8.22 -18.90 -3.51
CA TRP A 156 8.80 -19.92 -4.38
C TRP A 156 8.14 -19.90 -5.75
N TYR A 157 8.92 -20.17 -6.79
CA TYR A 157 8.47 -20.22 -8.17
C TYR A 157 8.64 -21.62 -8.78
N MET A 158 7.84 -21.94 -9.80
CA MET A 158 7.80 -23.29 -10.40
C MET A 158 9.13 -23.78 -10.99
N ASN A 159 10.07 -22.87 -11.27
CA ASN A 159 11.41 -23.20 -11.74
C ASN A 159 12.44 -23.38 -10.61
N GLY A 160 12.00 -23.39 -9.34
CA GLY A 160 12.85 -23.55 -8.17
C GLY A 160 13.52 -22.27 -7.68
N ARG A 161 13.37 -21.13 -8.37
CA ARG A 161 13.80 -19.82 -7.84
C ARG A 161 12.92 -19.41 -6.66
N HIS A 162 13.44 -18.55 -5.81
CA HIS A 162 12.67 -17.91 -4.75
C HIS A 162 13.06 -16.45 -4.56
N GLU A 163 12.15 -15.69 -3.97
CA GLU A 163 12.34 -14.32 -3.51
C GLU A 163 12.11 -14.27 -2.00
N ASP A 164 13.06 -13.68 -1.27
CA ASP A 164 12.90 -13.39 0.16
C ASP A 164 12.50 -11.92 0.32
N LEU A 165 11.36 -11.69 0.96
CA LEU A 165 10.74 -10.38 1.12
C LEU A 165 10.57 -10.06 2.60
N LYS A 166 11.05 -8.89 3.01
CA LYS A 166 10.79 -8.31 4.32
C LYS A 166 10.11 -6.96 4.13
N ILE A 167 8.92 -6.80 4.70
CA ILE A 167 8.19 -5.54 4.75
C ILE A 167 8.03 -5.13 6.21
N GLU A 168 8.41 -3.89 6.51
CA GLU A 168 8.33 -3.32 7.84
C GLU A 168 7.44 -2.08 7.80
N LYS A 169 6.51 -1.98 8.75
CA LYS A 169 5.67 -0.80 8.95
C LYS A 169 6.24 0.09 10.05
N PRO A 170 5.94 1.40 10.04
CA PRO A 170 6.44 2.32 11.05
C PRO A 170 6.04 1.92 12.48
N GLU A 171 6.97 2.09 13.42
CA GLU A 171 6.68 1.88 14.84
C GLU A 171 5.84 3.00 15.45
N THR A 172 5.85 4.18 14.83
CA THR A 172 5.25 5.42 15.32
C THR A 172 3.76 5.60 15.01
N SER A 173 3.15 4.67 14.28
CA SER A 173 1.71 4.68 13.99
C SER A 173 1.06 3.32 14.24
N ASP A 174 -0.24 3.32 14.50
CA ASP A 174 -1.03 2.09 14.48
C ASP A 174 -1.14 1.55 13.06
N THR A 175 -1.15 0.23 12.94
CA THR A 175 -1.24 -0.49 11.67
C THR A 175 -2.51 -1.33 11.62
N ASP A 176 -2.88 -1.78 10.43
CA ASP A 176 -4.07 -2.61 10.17
C ASP A 176 -3.74 -4.11 10.04
N GLY A 177 -2.50 -4.51 10.38
CA GLY A 177 -2.03 -5.89 10.19
C GLY A 177 -2.03 -6.38 8.73
N ARG A 178 -2.15 -5.48 7.74
CA ARG A 178 -2.29 -5.85 6.33
C ARG A 178 -1.06 -5.51 5.49
N PHE A 179 -0.63 -6.41 4.62
CA PHE A 179 0.53 -6.23 3.75
C PHE A 179 0.11 -6.60 2.32
N ALA A 180 0.04 -5.60 1.45
CA ALA A 180 -0.34 -5.77 0.05
C ALA A 180 0.81 -5.31 -0.85
N PHE A 181 1.18 -6.13 -1.84
CA PHE A 181 2.29 -5.83 -2.74
C PHE A 181 2.16 -6.55 -4.08
N GLU A 182 2.60 -5.91 -5.16
CA GLU A 182 2.78 -6.58 -6.45
C GLU A 182 3.90 -7.62 -6.40
N LEU A 183 3.77 -8.70 -7.18
CA LEU A 183 4.85 -9.66 -7.34
C LEU A 183 6.03 -9.02 -8.11
N ARG A 184 7.24 -9.52 -7.88
CA ARG A 184 8.49 -8.93 -8.41
C ARG A 184 8.56 -8.98 -9.95
N GLU A 185 8.98 -7.88 -10.57
CA GLU A 185 8.93 -7.71 -12.05
C GLU A 185 10.23 -7.25 -12.70
N ASP A 186 11.26 -6.89 -11.94
CA ASP A 186 12.57 -6.53 -12.47
C ASP A 186 13.20 -7.68 -13.30
N GLU A 187 14.11 -7.31 -14.21
CA GLU A 187 14.83 -8.25 -15.08
C GLU A 187 13.91 -9.27 -15.78
N ASP A 188 14.01 -10.55 -15.40
CA ASP A 188 13.23 -11.66 -15.92
C ASP A 188 12.16 -12.17 -14.95
N TRP A 189 11.91 -11.45 -13.85
CA TRP A 189 10.99 -11.88 -12.79
C TRP A 189 9.51 -11.80 -13.19
N ALA A 190 9.14 -10.92 -14.13
CA ALA A 190 7.75 -10.75 -14.55
C ALA A 190 7.09 -12.04 -15.08
N ASN A 191 7.87 -12.95 -15.67
CA ASN A 191 7.36 -14.21 -16.24
C ASN A 191 7.37 -15.39 -15.26
N GLN A 192 7.88 -15.20 -14.04
CA GLN A 192 7.96 -16.27 -13.06
C GLN A 192 6.57 -16.68 -12.61
N GLN A 193 6.36 -17.99 -12.48
CA GLN A 193 5.08 -18.58 -12.10
C GLN A 193 5.12 -18.96 -10.62
N LEU A 194 4.29 -18.32 -9.81
CA LEU A 194 4.25 -18.56 -8.35
C LEU A 194 3.90 -20.02 -8.06
N LEU A 195 4.71 -20.65 -7.21
CA LEU A 195 4.53 -21.99 -6.68
C LEU A 195 4.03 -21.94 -5.24
N ALA A 196 4.70 -21.21 -4.34
CA ALA A 196 4.30 -21.19 -2.93
C ALA A 196 4.60 -19.86 -2.25
N LEU A 197 3.84 -19.58 -1.19
CA LEU A 197 4.10 -18.50 -0.23
C LEU A 197 4.36 -19.14 1.12
N GLU A 198 5.53 -18.88 1.67
CA GLU A 198 5.87 -19.16 3.06
C GLU A 198 5.91 -17.86 3.85
N ILE A 199 5.43 -17.90 5.09
CA ILE A 199 5.48 -16.77 6.02
C ILE A 199 6.18 -17.22 7.29
N GLN A 200 7.13 -16.42 7.76
CA GLN A 200 7.75 -16.59 9.06
C GLN A 200 6.71 -16.27 10.15
N GLY A 201 6.40 -17.26 10.98
CA GLY A 201 5.54 -17.08 12.14
C GLY A 201 6.24 -16.41 13.30
N PRO A 202 5.51 -16.15 14.40
CA PRO A 202 5.98 -15.30 15.48
C PRO A 202 7.05 -16.01 16.32
N GLU A 203 7.75 -15.26 17.19
CA GLU A 203 8.81 -15.81 18.02
C GLU A 203 8.32 -16.93 18.96
N ALA A 204 9.20 -17.87 19.29
CA ALA A 204 8.86 -18.95 20.21
C ALA A 204 8.42 -18.38 21.57
N GLY A 205 7.27 -18.82 22.08
CA GLY A 205 6.70 -18.33 23.33
C GLY A 205 5.70 -17.17 23.19
N THR A 206 5.49 -16.67 21.97
CA THR A 206 4.43 -15.69 21.68
C THR A 206 3.12 -16.36 21.26
N ALA A 207 2.02 -15.61 21.28
CA ALA A 207 0.73 -16.11 20.86
C ALA A 207 0.71 -16.47 19.37
N PRO A 208 0.03 -17.56 18.96
CA PRO A 208 -0.13 -17.89 17.55
C PRO A 208 -0.84 -16.76 16.78
N GLN A 209 -0.37 -16.47 15.58
CA GLN A 209 -0.93 -15.41 14.74
C GLN A 209 -1.78 -16.03 13.62
N LYS A 210 -3.05 -15.64 13.52
CA LYS A 210 -3.90 -16.05 12.41
C LYS A 210 -3.71 -15.08 11.24
N VAL A 211 -3.58 -15.65 10.04
CA VAL A 211 -3.35 -14.91 8.80
C VAL A 211 -4.29 -15.40 7.70
N GLU A 212 -4.69 -14.49 6.84
CA GLU A 212 -5.31 -14.76 5.54
C GLU A 212 -4.39 -14.21 4.44
N ALA A 213 -4.10 -15.01 3.42
CA ALA A 213 -3.34 -14.59 2.25
C ALA A 213 -4.18 -14.80 0.99
N LYS A 214 -4.22 -13.80 0.12
CA LYS A 214 -4.90 -13.81 -1.17
C LYS A 214 -3.91 -13.47 -2.28
N VAL A 215 -4.08 -14.14 -3.42
CA VAL A 215 -3.47 -13.79 -4.70
C VAL A 215 -4.58 -13.35 -5.63
N CYS A 216 -4.44 -12.19 -6.25
CA CYS A 216 -5.40 -11.67 -7.21
C CYS A 216 -4.68 -11.07 -8.43
N LYS A 217 -5.44 -10.72 -9.47
CA LYS A 217 -4.90 -9.93 -10.58
C LYS A 217 -4.47 -8.55 -10.07
N ARG A 218 -3.29 -8.11 -10.51
CA ARG A 218 -2.79 -6.78 -10.15
C ARG A 218 -3.58 -5.69 -10.85
N ASN A 219 -3.35 -4.47 -10.41
CA ASN A 219 -4.00 -3.28 -10.95
C ASN A 219 -3.53 -3.04 -12.39
N VAL A 220 -4.47 -2.71 -13.27
CA VAL A 220 -4.16 -2.31 -14.65
C VAL A 220 -4.56 -0.85 -14.79
N PHE A 221 -3.58 0.03 -14.71
CA PHE A 221 -3.81 1.46 -14.91
C PHE A 221 -3.75 1.76 -16.41
N PRO A 222 -4.73 2.49 -16.97
CA PRO A 222 -4.60 3.02 -18.31
C PRO A 222 -3.35 3.91 -18.36
N SER A 223 -2.62 3.88 -19.48
CA SER A 223 -1.45 4.75 -19.68
C SER A 223 -1.85 6.20 -19.39
N ALA A 224 -1.15 6.86 -18.48
CA ALA A 224 -1.42 8.25 -18.15
C ALA A 224 -1.35 9.12 -19.41
N ALA A 225 -2.40 9.91 -19.65
CA ALA A 225 -2.30 11.01 -20.60
C ALA A 225 -1.20 11.96 -20.10
N THR A 226 -0.26 12.31 -20.96
CA THR A 226 0.84 13.20 -20.61
C THR A 226 0.28 14.60 -20.41
N HIS A 227 0.02 15.01 -19.18
CA HIS A 227 -0.32 16.37 -18.83
C HIS A 227 0.97 17.12 -18.49
N THR A 228 1.48 17.91 -19.44
CA THR A 228 2.54 18.86 -19.15
C THR A 228 1.95 20.04 -18.38
N ALA A 229 2.39 20.22 -17.13
CA ALA A 229 2.08 21.43 -16.38
C ALA A 229 2.66 22.64 -17.13
N GLN A 230 1.80 23.53 -17.60
CA GLN A 230 2.25 24.83 -18.10
C GLN A 230 2.53 25.70 -16.88
N ALA A 231 3.78 26.15 -16.73
CA ALA A 231 4.09 27.19 -15.75
C ALA A 231 3.26 28.43 -16.09
N GLY A 232 2.35 28.81 -15.21
CA GLY A 232 1.61 30.06 -15.32
C GLY A 232 2.58 31.24 -15.27
N LEU A 233 2.46 32.15 -16.24
CA LEU A 233 3.11 33.46 -16.26
C LEU A 233 2.44 34.42 -15.27
#